data_AF-A0A8B6BRH2-F1
#
_entry.id   AF-A0A8B6BRH2-F1
#
_cell.length_a   1.000
_cell.length_b   1.000
_cell.length_c   1.000
_cell.angle_alpha   90.00
_cell.angle_beta   90.00
_cell.angle_gamma   90.00
#
_symmetry.space_group_name_H-M   'P 1'
#
loop_
_entity.id
_entity.type
_entity.pdbx_description
1 polymer ?
#
loop_
_entity_poly.entity_id
_entity_poly.type
_entity_poly.pdbx_seq_one_letter_code
_entity_poly.pdbx_strand_id
1 'polypeptide(L)'
;MAQIADWTCNICEKPNGKLFCCDCNQNLCDCCKNIHDKFPANTHHTVKEAHLKVLPVSHECAKHKQNFLHYCQTCECLTCSGCITSDHNGHTFIHVKDIADNARKIVSEAICNLKQNQSTMTNMNEEISVIEMSRIQSDTEKFTSKVSHLSQCLKGIIERVVMKQETIAFDFLALGKAQLESYLAKLNKAFEDYSSLCKKLENVLLETHDATFYDNQAKLMTEFDILEIIPPIEKVVDLKEFSDEDFIDNVVDGIQVQHGIRAMQTLSDQLKQEEIIHQETKISLVTEKEKLESSVQSKDNQIKNLSRTLNNEKISHQKTKATVISEQQRFDAYV
;
A
#
# COMPACT_ATOMS: atom_id res chain seq x y z
N MET A 1 50.66 17.43 27.80
CA MET A 1 50.15 17.02 26.48
C MET A 1 48.69 16.64 26.67
N ALA A 2 47.76 17.38 26.06
CA ALA A 2 46.32 17.18 26.23
C ALA A 2 45.85 15.94 25.47
N GLN A 3 45.17 15.01 26.14
CA GLN A 3 44.49 13.90 25.49
C GLN A 3 43.34 14.45 24.64
N ILE A 4 43.42 14.24 23.33
CA ILE A 4 42.35 14.56 22.37
C ILE A 4 41.26 13.49 22.57
N ALA A 5 40.09 13.88 23.06
CA ALA A 5 38.93 13.02 23.04
C ALA A 5 38.47 12.83 21.58
N ASP A 6 38.52 11.60 21.06
CA ASP A 6 38.05 11.25 19.72
C ASP A 6 36.51 11.28 19.69
N TRP A 7 35.94 12.41 19.29
CA TRP A 7 34.49 12.58 19.18
C TRP A 7 33.95 11.98 17.88
N THR A 8 32.80 11.31 17.96
CA THR A 8 32.11 10.72 16.80
C THR A 8 31.22 11.74 16.09
N CYS A 9 31.26 11.80 14.77
CA CYS A 9 30.34 12.57 13.95
C CYS A 9 28.92 11.99 14.08
N ASN A 10 27.93 12.81 14.43
CA ASN A 10 26.53 12.40 14.61
C ASN A 10 25.79 12.10 13.30
N ILE A 11 26.36 12.47 12.14
CA ILE A 11 25.71 12.28 10.84
C ILE A 11 26.22 11.03 10.11
N CYS A 12 27.54 10.76 10.20
CA CYS A 12 28.15 9.62 9.50
C CYS A 12 28.80 8.60 10.44
N GLU A 13 28.64 8.78 11.75
CA GLU A 13 29.05 7.84 12.81
C GLU A 13 30.55 7.50 12.84
N LYS A 14 31.38 8.27 12.12
CA LYS A 14 32.85 8.10 12.12
C LYS A 14 33.49 8.83 13.30
N PRO A 15 34.60 8.32 13.89
CA PRO A 15 35.32 8.93 15.01
C PRO A 15 36.19 10.13 14.57
N ASN A 16 35.57 11.08 13.88
CA ASN A 16 36.21 12.27 13.31
C ASN A 16 35.35 13.54 13.47
N GLY A 17 34.44 13.55 14.44
CA GLY A 17 33.55 14.65 14.80
C GLY A 17 34.29 15.80 15.48
N LYS A 18 35.22 16.43 14.75
CA LYS A 18 36.07 17.52 15.25
C LYS A 18 35.36 18.87 15.37
N LEU A 19 34.18 19.01 14.78
CA LEU A 19 33.39 20.24 14.78
C LEU A 19 32.07 19.99 15.54
N PHE A 20 31.47 21.04 16.07
CA PHE A 20 30.22 20.99 16.82
C PHE A 20 29.31 22.14 16.43
N CYS A 21 28.11 21.81 15.97
CA CYS A 21 27.05 22.78 15.68
C CYS A 21 26.28 23.10 16.96
N CYS A 22 26.31 24.36 17.40
CA CYS A 22 25.64 24.81 18.63
C CYS A 22 24.11 24.74 18.54
N ASP A 23 23.55 24.96 17.36
CA ASP A 23 22.10 25.01 17.13
C ASP A 23 21.49 23.61 16.99
N CYS A 24 22.24 22.68 16.39
CA CYS A 24 21.82 21.28 16.26
C CYS A 24 22.28 20.40 17.42
N ASN A 25 23.16 20.90 18.29
CA ASN A 25 23.79 20.15 19.37
C ASN A 25 24.43 18.83 18.90
N GLN A 26 25.13 18.88 17.76
CA GLN A 26 25.67 17.71 17.05
C GLN A 26 27.14 17.90 16.71
N ASN A 27 27.93 16.83 16.86
CA ASN A 27 29.30 16.80 16.35
C ASN A 27 29.28 16.48 14.85
N LEU A 28 30.07 17.21 14.08
CA LEU A 28 30.22 17.08 12.64
C LEU A 28 31.69 16.82 12.31
N CYS A 29 31.95 15.96 11.33
CA CYS A 29 33.23 15.96 10.64
C CYS A 29 33.24 17.03 9.55
N ASP A 30 34.41 17.35 9.01
CA ASP A 30 34.57 18.39 7.98
C ASP A 30 33.63 18.16 6.77
N CYS A 31 33.48 16.90 6.34
CA CYS A 31 32.58 16.53 5.25
C CYS A 31 31.11 16.82 5.60
N CYS A 32 30.66 16.41 6.79
CA CYS A 32 29.28 16.62 7.22
C CYS A 32 28.99 18.09 7.49
N LYS A 33 29.97 18.87 7.97
CA LYS A 33 29.86 20.33 8.10
C LYS A 33 29.66 21.01 6.75
N ASN A 34 30.40 20.61 5.72
CA ASN A 34 30.25 21.17 4.38
C ASN A 34 28.88 20.90 3.76
N ILE A 35 28.24 19.79 4.11
CA ILE A 35 26.86 19.49 3.70
C ILE A 35 25.87 20.29 4.56
N HIS A 36 26.12 20.33 5.87
CA HIS A 36 25.33 21.05 6.85
C HIS A 36 25.15 22.52 6.47
N ASP A 37 26.24 23.21 6.11
CA ASP A 37 26.22 24.64 5.75
C ASP A 37 25.50 24.94 4.43
N LYS A 38 25.42 23.96 3.52
CA LYS A 38 24.74 24.11 2.22
C LYS A 38 23.23 24.05 2.35
N PHE A 39 22.71 23.55 3.46
CA PHE A 39 21.27 23.52 3.71
C PHE A 39 20.77 24.92 4.08
N PRO A 40 19.79 25.49 3.35
CA PRO A 40 19.28 26.84 3.62
C PRO A 40 18.84 27.06 5.07
N ALA A 41 18.26 26.03 5.71
CA ALA A 41 17.82 26.06 7.10
C ALA A 41 18.96 26.21 8.13
N ASN A 42 20.19 25.85 7.75
CA ASN A 42 21.34 25.76 8.64
C ASN A 42 22.34 26.91 8.45
N THR A 43 22.05 27.83 7.52
CA THR A 43 22.93 28.96 7.15
C THR A 43 23.24 29.90 8.31
N HIS A 44 22.40 29.91 9.35
CA HIS A 44 22.58 30.71 10.57
C HIS A 44 23.17 29.93 11.74
N HIS A 45 23.50 28.65 11.55
CA HIS A 45 24.02 27.82 12.63
C HIS A 45 25.48 28.15 12.95
N THR A 46 25.83 28.17 14.23
CA THR A 46 27.18 28.41 14.72
C THR A 46 27.93 27.10 14.89
N VAL A 47 28.99 26.87 14.10
CA VAL A 47 29.85 25.68 14.20
C VAL A 47 31.19 26.05 14.83
N LYS A 48 31.63 25.31 15.86
CA LYS A 48 32.89 25.49 16.59
C LYS A 48 33.70 24.20 16.64
N GLU A 49 34.94 24.26 17.12
CA GLU A 49 35.71 23.04 17.37
C GLU A 49 35.09 22.22 18.53
N ALA A 50 35.00 20.90 18.39
CA ALA A 50 34.28 20.01 19.30
C ALA A 50 34.90 19.92 20.71
N HIS A 51 36.13 20.38 20.92
CA HIS A 51 36.71 20.53 22.25
C HIS A 51 36.19 21.77 22.99
N LEU A 52 35.53 22.70 22.29
CA LEU A 52 34.88 23.90 22.83
C LEU A 52 33.37 23.65 23.10
N LYS A 53 32.97 22.39 23.34
CA LYS A 53 31.58 21.95 23.64
C LYS A 53 30.86 22.79 24.68
N VAL A 54 31.61 23.42 25.58
CA VAL A 54 31.08 24.37 26.54
C VAL A 54 31.11 25.73 25.85
N LEU A 55 29.94 26.26 25.46
CA LEU A 55 29.78 27.71 25.27
C LEU A 55 30.50 28.37 26.45
N PRO A 56 31.51 29.23 26.26
CA PRO A 56 32.14 29.92 27.36
C PRO A 56 31.14 30.95 27.88
N VAL A 57 30.14 30.49 28.62
CA VAL A 57 29.45 31.34 29.57
C VAL A 57 30.51 31.63 30.60
N SER A 58 31.05 32.85 30.54
CA SER A 58 31.99 33.29 31.55
C SER A 58 31.31 33.13 32.91
N HIS A 59 31.97 32.45 33.84
CA HIS A 59 31.53 32.34 35.22
C HIS A 59 31.70 33.67 35.97
N GLU A 60 32.35 34.64 35.33
CA GLU A 60 32.67 35.95 35.87
C GLU A 60 31.95 37.08 35.14
N CYS A 61 31.57 38.09 35.91
CA CYS A 61 31.05 39.34 35.39
C CYS A 61 32.14 40.08 34.61
N ALA A 62 31.84 40.45 33.36
CA ALA A 62 32.77 41.17 32.51
C ALA A 62 33.18 42.54 33.07
N LYS A 63 32.29 43.23 33.81
CA LYS A 63 32.53 44.55 34.41
C LYS A 63 33.43 44.48 35.64
N HIS A 64 33.15 43.54 36.54
CA HIS A 64 33.78 43.50 37.86
C HIS A 64 34.81 42.39 38.03
N LYS A 65 34.96 41.48 37.04
CA LYS A 65 35.85 40.30 37.11
C LYS A 65 35.61 39.45 38.36
N GLN A 66 34.34 39.36 38.75
CA GLN A 66 33.88 38.62 39.92
C GLN A 66 32.92 37.52 39.49
N ASN A 67 32.95 36.38 40.17
CA ASN A 67 32.03 35.28 39.90
C ASN A 67 30.56 35.70 40.01
N PHE A 68 29.73 35.14 39.13
CA PHE A 68 28.28 35.21 39.25
C PHE A 68 27.83 34.33 40.42
N LEU A 69 27.41 34.97 41.50
CA LEU A 69 26.96 34.29 42.73
C LEU A 69 25.46 34.44 42.97
N HIS A 70 24.83 35.42 42.31
CA HIS A 70 23.43 35.74 42.50
C HIS A 70 22.68 35.77 41.17
N TYR A 71 21.37 35.57 41.22
CA TYR A 71 20.44 35.75 40.12
C TYR A 71 19.46 36.84 40.53
N CYS A 72 19.41 37.91 39.74
CA CYS A 72 18.44 38.97 39.93
C CYS A 72 17.10 38.51 39.37
N GLN A 73 16.09 38.33 40.23
CA GLN A 73 14.77 37.87 39.77
C GLN A 73 14.05 38.93 38.94
N THR A 74 14.23 40.22 39.28
CA THR A 74 13.63 41.34 38.54
C THR A 74 14.15 41.48 37.11
N CYS A 75 15.42 41.13 36.88
CA CYS A 75 16.08 41.27 35.57
C CYS A 75 16.31 39.93 34.86
N GLU A 76 15.93 38.83 35.53
CA GLU A 76 16.08 37.45 35.07
C GLU A 76 17.50 37.09 34.60
N CYS A 77 18.53 37.59 35.28
CA CYS A 77 19.93 37.43 34.87
C CYS A 77 20.91 37.13 36.02
N LEU A 78 22.08 36.56 35.68
CA LEU A 78 23.16 36.29 36.63
C LEU A 78 23.92 37.58 36.98
N THR A 79 24.19 37.79 38.27
CA THR A 79 24.85 39.00 38.80
C THR A 79 25.99 38.65 39.78
N CYS A 80 27.07 39.42 39.72
CA CYS A 80 28.13 39.39 40.75
C CYS A 80 27.83 40.42 41.85
N SER A 81 28.55 40.38 42.97
CA SER A 81 28.32 41.29 44.11
C SER A 81 28.46 42.76 43.74
N GLY A 82 29.41 43.13 42.87
CA GLY A 82 29.53 44.51 42.37
C GLY A 82 28.32 45.00 41.56
N CYS A 83 27.69 44.12 40.78
CA CYS A 83 26.49 44.46 40.00
C CYS A 83 25.27 44.71 40.90
N ILE A 84 25.18 44.05 42.05
CA ILE A 84 24.09 44.25 43.01
C ILE A 84 24.11 45.68 43.55
N THR A 85 25.30 46.18 43.89
CA THR A 85 25.47 47.54 44.44
C THR A 85 25.44 48.63 43.39
N SER A 86 25.75 48.33 42.13
CA SER A 86 25.76 49.32 41.04
C SER A 86 24.44 49.37 40.28
N ASP A 87 24.11 48.32 39.54
CA ASP A 87 23.12 48.35 38.45
C ASP A 87 21.78 47.74 38.88
N HIS A 88 21.77 46.96 39.96
CA HIS A 88 20.60 46.21 40.43
C HIS A 88 20.18 46.60 41.87
N ASN A 89 20.50 47.82 42.30
CA ASN A 89 20.17 48.30 43.64
C ASN A 89 18.64 48.29 43.87
N GLY A 90 18.19 47.64 44.95
CA GLY A 90 16.78 47.50 45.30
C GLY A 90 16.03 46.33 44.64
N HIS A 91 16.69 45.49 43.83
CA HIS A 91 16.08 44.27 43.27
C HIS A 91 16.14 43.08 44.23
N THR A 92 15.37 42.03 43.90
CA THR A 92 15.39 40.76 44.64
C THR A 92 16.36 39.77 44.02
N PHE A 93 17.08 39.04 44.87
CA PHE A 93 18.13 38.13 44.46
C PHE A 93 17.98 36.76 45.10
N ILE A 94 18.35 35.73 44.34
CA ILE A 94 18.51 34.36 44.85
C ILE A 94 19.93 33.91 44.55
N HIS A 95 20.51 33.08 45.42
CA HIS A 95 21.83 32.53 45.17
C HIS A 95 21.79 31.58 43.95
N VAL A 96 22.78 31.68 43.06
CA VAL A 96 22.81 30.90 41.80
C VAL A 96 22.75 29.41 42.06
N LYS A 97 23.35 28.94 43.17
CA LYS A 97 23.29 27.55 43.59
C LYS A 97 21.86 27.04 43.74
N ASP A 98 20.98 27.81 44.38
CA ASP A 98 19.61 27.39 44.70
C ASP A 98 18.75 27.31 43.42
N ILE A 99 18.90 28.28 42.52
CA ILE A 99 18.23 28.24 41.21
C ILE A 99 18.78 27.11 40.35
N ALA A 100 20.10 26.88 40.37
CA ALA A 100 20.71 25.79 39.63
C ALA A 100 20.30 24.42 40.18
N ASP A 101 20.15 24.27 41.49
CA ASP A 101 19.63 23.04 42.11
C ASP A 101 18.17 22.80 41.72
N ASN A 102 17.33 23.83 41.71
CA ASN A 102 15.96 23.72 41.23
C ASN A 102 15.88 23.38 39.74
N ALA A 103 16.65 24.06 38.89
CA ALA A 103 16.72 23.79 37.46
C ALA A 103 17.23 22.36 37.19
N ARG A 104 18.22 21.88 37.95
CA ARG A 104 18.69 20.48 37.88
C ARG A 104 17.57 19.48 38.18
N LYS A 105 16.73 19.74 39.19
CA LYS A 105 15.58 18.89 39.51
C LYS A 105 14.57 18.84 38.36
N ILE A 106 14.19 20.00 37.82
CA ILE A 106 13.26 20.10 36.69
C ILE A 106 13.81 19.33 35.47
N VAL A 107 15.09 19.52 35.15
CA VAL A 107 15.73 18.79 34.04
C VAL A 107 15.78 17.29 34.31
N SER A 108 16.08 16.87 35.54
CA SER A 108 16.10 15.46 35.93
C SER A 108 14.72 14.81 35.81
N GLU A 109 13.66 15.49 36.24
CA GLU A 109 12.27 15.04 36.11
C GLU A 109 11.86 14.95 34.64
N ALA A 110 12.21 15.96 33.83
CA ALA A 110 11.97 15.94 32.39
C ALA A 110 12.67 14.75 31.71
N ILE A 111 13.94 14.47 32.05
CA ILE A 111 14.67 13.31 31.54
C ILE A 111 13.99 12.00 31.96
N CYS A 112 13.53 11.90 33.21
CA CYS A 112 12.83 10.71 33.71
C CYS A 112 11.55 10.46 32.91
N ASN A 113 10.71 11.49 32.74
CA ASN A 113 9.47 11.41 31.97
C ASN A 113 9.73 11.06 30.50
N LEU A 114 10.76 11.66 29.88
CA LEU A 114 11.13 11.35 28.50
C LEU A 114 11.59 9.90 28.34
N LYS A 115 12.39 9.38 29.29
CA LYS A 115 12.82 7.98 29.27
C LYS A 115 11.66 7.01 29.47
N GLN A 116 10.72 7.34 30.36
CA GLN A 116 9.52 6.54 30.56
C GLN A 116 8.68 6.50 29.28
N ASN A 117 8.40 7.65 28.68
CA ASN A 117 7.68 7.71 27.40
C ASN A 117 8.41 6.91 26.30
N GLN A 118 9.74 7.03 26.23
CA GLN A 118 10.54 6.25 25.28
C GLN A 118 10.35 4.74 25.48
N SER A 119 10.39 4.24 26.71
CA SER A 119 10.14 2.82 26.99
C SER A 119 8.72 2.37 26.61
N THR A 120 7.71 3.18 26.91
CA THR A 120 6.32 2.90 26.53
C THR A 120 6.17 2.81 25.01
N MET A 121 6.78 3.74 24.27
CA MET A 121 6.75 3.74 22.81
C MET A 121 7.47 2.51 22.22
N THR A 122 8.60 2.10 22.78
CA THR A 122 9.30 0.89 22.34
C THR A 122 8.43 -0.36 22.52
N ASN A 123 7.80 -0.51 23.68
CA ASN A 123 6.91 -1.66 23.95
C ASN A 123 5.70 -1.68 22.99
N MET A 124 5.07 -0.52 22.77
CA MET A 124 3.96 -0.40 21.82
C MET A 124 4.40 -0.77 20.39
N ASN A 125 5.61 -0.37 19.99
CA ASN A 125 6.14 -0.67 18.66
C ASN A 125 6.37 -2.17 18.48
N GLU A 126 6.86 -2.87 19.50
CA GLU A 126 7.00 -4.32 19.50
C GLU A 126 5.64 -5.03 19.43
N GLU A 127 4.66 -4.61 20.24
CA GLU A 127 3.30 -5.18 20.23
C GLU A 127 2.62 -5.01 18.85
N ILE A 128 2.67 -3.80 18.27
CA ILE A 128 2.11 -3.52 16.95
C ILE A 128 2.82 -4.34 15.86
N SER A 129 4.15 -4.37 15.89
CA SER A 129 4.95 -5.04 14.86
C SER A 129 4.77 -6.55 14.87
N VAL A 130 4.58 -7.17 16.04
CA VAL A 130 4.54 -8.63 16.17
C VAL A 130 3.11 -9.16 16.17
N ILE A 131 2.21 -8.56 16.95
CA ILE A 131 0.89 -9.16 17.17
C ILE A 131 -0.08 -8.73 16.07
N GLU A 132 -0.26 -7.42 15.91
CA GLU A 132 -1.27 -6.90 14.99
C GLU A 132 -0.89 -7.16 13.52
N MET A 133 0.40 -7.00 13.18
CA MET A 133 0.87 -7.26 11.81
C MET A 133 0.74 -8.74 11.44
N SER A 134 1.12 -9.66 12.33
CA SER A 134 0.94 -11.10 12.08
C SER A 134 -0.53 -11.51 12.05
N ARG A 135 -1.41 -10.89 12.87
CA ARG A 135 -2.85 -11.15 12.80
C ARG A 135 -3.43 -10.73 11.45
N ILE A 136 -3.15 -9.50 11.01
CA ILE A 136 -3.61 -8.99 9.71
C ILE A 136 -3.07 -9.86 8.56
N GLN A 137 -1.79 -10.25 8.62
CA GLN A 137 -1.21 -11.14 7.63
C GLN A 137 -1.94 -12.49 7.58
N SER A 138 -2.14 -13.13 8.74
CA SER A 138 -2.83 -14.43 8.83
C SER A 138 -4.27 -14.36 8.31
N ASP A 139 -5.00 -13.30 8.66
CA ASP A 139 -6.38 -13.13 8.20
C ASP A 139 -6.43 -12.84 6.69
N THR A 140 -5.48 -12.09 6.16
CA THR A 140 -5.32 -11.87 4.72
C THR A 140 -5.01 -13.17 3.98
N GLU A 141 -4.13 -14.02 4.51
CA GLU A 141 -3.80 -15.34 3.94
C GLU A 141 -5.02 -16.29 3.95
N LYS A 142 -5.80 -16.30 5.04
CA LYS A 142 -7.05 -17.08 5.13
C LYS A 142 -8.10 -16.58 4.14
N PHE A 143 -8.23 -15.27 3.97
CA PHE A 143 -9.18 -14.69 3.04
C PHE A 143 -8.80 -15.00 1.58
N THR A 144 -7.54 -14.74 1.21
CA THR A 144 -7.02 -14.99 -0.13
C THR A 144 -7.10 -16.47 -0.52
N SER A 145 -6.79 -17.38 0.40
CA SER A 145 -6.94 -18.83 0.16
C SER A 145 -8.39 -19.25 -0.08
N LYS A 146 -9.36 -18.71 0.69
CA LYS A 146 -10.79 -18.95 0.45
C LYS A 146 -11.24 -18.44 -0.92
N VAL A 147 -10.87 -17.22 -1.30
CA VAL A 147 -11.18 -16.64 -2.61
C VAL A 147 -10.58 -17.48 -3.74
N SER A 148 -9.32 -17.90 -3.60
CA SER A 148 -8.66 -18.75 -4.59
C SER A 148 -9.35 -20.11 -4.74
N HIS A 149 -9.78 -20.72 -3.63
CA HIS A 149 -10.51 -21.98 -3.65
C HIS A 149 -11.85 -21.84 -4.39
N LEU A 150 -12.61 -20.79 -4.07
CA LEU A 150 -13.90 -20.52 -4.74
C LEU A 150 -13.72 -20.28 -6.25
N SER A 151 -12.69 -19.52 -6.64
CA SER A 151 -12.34 -19.31 -8.05
C SER A 151 -12.09 -20.63 -8.77
N GLN A 152 -11.33 -21.53 -8.15
CA GLN A 152 -11.07 -22.86 -8.71
C GLN A 152 -12.34 -23.72 -8.80
N CYS A 153 -13.23 -23.66 -7.80
CA CYS A 153 -14.52 -24.33 -7.85
C CYS A 153 -15.40 -23.82 -9.00
N LEU A 154 -15.50 -22.51 -9.18
CA LEU A 154 -16.27 -21.88 -10.27
C LEU A 154 -15.72 -22.29 -11.64
N LYS A 155 -14.39 -22.24 -11.80
CA LYS A 155 -13.73 -22.71 -13.02
C LYS A 155 -14.09 -24.16 -13.35
N GLY A 156 -14.06 -25.04 -12.35
CA GLY A 156 -14.44 -26.44 -12.53
C GLY A 156 -15.92 -26.64 -12.90
N ILE A 157 -16.83 -25.77 -12.46
CA ILE A 157 -18.24 -25.80 -12.88
C ILE A 157 -18.36 -25.42 -14.35
N ILE A 158 -17.72 -24.32 -14.76
CA ILE A 158 -17.73 -23.84 -16.14
C ILE A 158 -17.17 -24.93 -17.07
N GLU A 159 -16.03 -25.52 -16.73
CA GLU A 159 -15.41 -26.61 -17.51
C GLU A 159 -16.37 -27.78 -17.71
N ARG A 160 -17.10 -28.20 -16.66
CA ARG A 160 -18.09 -29.29 -16.78
C ARG A 160 -19.28 -28.94 -17.67
N VAL A 161 -19.79 -27.71 -17.58
CA VAL A 161 -20.91 -27.28 -18.44
C VAL A 161 -20.46 -27.23 -19.90
N VAL A 162 -19.28 -26.67 -20.17
CA VAL A 162 -18.67 -26.63 -21.50
C VAL A 162 -18.50 -28.05 -22.06
N MET A 163 -17.87 -28.95 -21.31
CA MET A 163 -17.66 -30.35 -21.76
C MET A 163 -18.99 -31.05 -22.08
N LYS A 164 -20.04 -30.83 -21.28
CA LYS A 164 -21.35 -31.43 -21.52
C LYS A 164 -21.97 -30.92 -22.81
N GLN A 165 -21.88 -29.62 -23.09
CA GLN A 165 -22.42 -29.03 -24.31
C GLN A 165 -21.64 -29.44 -25.56
N GLU A 166 -20.31 -29.49 -25.49
CA GLU A 166 -19.47 -30.02 -26.57
C GLU A 166 -19.80 -31.47 -26.87
N THR A 167 -20.01 -32.29 -25.85
CA THR A 167 -20.45 -33.69 -26.00
C THR A 167 -21.79 -33.77 -26.73
N ILE A 168 -22.78 -32.97 -26.35
CA ILE A 168 -24.10 -32.93 -27.02
C ILE A 168 -23.94 -32.54 -28.50
N ALA A 169 -23.13 -31.54 -28.81
CA ALA A 169 -22.87 -31.12 -30.19
C ALA A 169 -22.18 -32.23 -31.01
N PHE A 170 -21.21 -32.93 -30.41
CA PHE A 170 -20.51 -34.04 -31.05
C PHE A 170 -21.44 -35.23 -31.31
N ASP A 171 -22.24 -35.63 -30.33
CA ASP A 171 -23.22 -36.70 -30.45
C ASP A 171 -24.26 -36.38 -31.54
N PHE A 172 -24.71 -35.13 -31.60
CA PHE A 172 -25.63 -34.66 -32.62
C PHE A 172 -25.03 -34.77 -34.03
N LEU A 173 -23.78 -34.32 -34.21
CA LEU A 173 -23.07 -34.44 -35.48
C LEU A 173 -22.89 -35.91 -35.90
N ALA A 174 -22.52 -36.77 -34.96
CA ALA A 174 -22.35 -38.20 -35.21
C ALA A 174 -23.66 -38.86 -35.66
N LEU A 175 -24.77 -38.55 -34.99
CA LEU A 175 -26.11 -39.05 -35.35
C LEU A 175 -26.55 -38.56 -36.73
N GLY A 176 -26.41 -37.26 -37.01
CA GLY A 176 -26.78 -36.69 -38.31
C GLY A 176 -25.96 -37.28 -39.46
N LYS A 177 -24.65 -37.47 -39.25
CA LYS A 177 -23.77 -38.12 -40.23
C LYS A 177 -24.20 -39.56 -40.50
N ALA A 178 -24.45 -40.36 -39.46
CA ALA A 178 -24.86 -41.76 -39.62
C ALA A 178 -26.20 -41.88 -40.38
N GLN A 179 -27.14 -40.96 -40.12
CA GLN A 179 -28.41 -40.91 -40.85
C GLN A 179 -28.20 -40.62 -42.34
N LEU A 180 -27.39 -39.62 -42.68
CA LEU A 180 -27.08 -39.27 -44.07
C LEU A 180 -26.32 -40.40 -44.80
N GLU A 181 -25.37 -41.05 -44.14
CA GLU A 181 -24.64 -42.20 -44.70
C GLU A 181 -25.60 -43.37 -44.99
N SER A 182 -26.54 -43.65 -44.09
CA SER A 182 -27.58 -44.66 -44.32
C SER A 182 -28.47 -44.31 -45.52
N TYR A 183 -28.90 -43.06 -45.62
CA TYR A 183 -29.72 -42.59 -46.74
C TYR A 183 -28.97 -42.68 -48.09
N LEU A 184 -27.70 -42.25 -48.13
CA LEU A 184 -26.86 -42.36 -49.32
C LEU A 184 -26.67 -43.82 -49.76
N ALA A 185 -26.51 -44.76 -48.81
CA ALA A 185 -26.41 -46.18 -49.12
C ALA A 185 -27.69 -46.71 -49.79
N LYS A 186 -28.88 -46.34 -49.29
CA LYS A 186 -30.16 -46.69 -49.91
C LYS A 186 -30.28 -46.13 -51.33
N LEU A 187 -29.92 -44.85 -51.50
CA LEU A 187 -30.00 -44.16 -52.79
C LEU A 187 -29.05 -44.78 -53.83
N ASN A 188 -27.80 -45.07 -53.44
CA ASN A 188 -26.83 -45.72 -54.31
C ASN A 188 -27.27 -47.12 -54.73
N LYS A 189 -27.84 -47.90 -53.79
CA LYS A 189 -28.40 -49.22 -54.11
C LYS A 189 -29.55 -49.11 -55.10
N ALA A 190 -30.49 -48.19 -54.88
CA ALA A 190 -31.57 -47.95 -55.84
C ALA A 190 -31.01 -47.57 -57.21
N PHE A 191 -30.03 -46.67 -57.28
CA PHE A 191 -29.37 -46.29 -58.53
C PHE A 191 -28.72 -47.49 -59.25
N GLU A 192 -28.03 -48.38 -58.52
CA GLU A 192 -27.46 -49.61 -59.06
C GLU A 192 -28.54 -50.54 -59.62
N ASP A 193 -29.65 -50.71 -58.90
CA ASP A 193 -30.80 -51.51 -59.32
C ASP A 193 -31.44 -50.94 -60.62
N TYR A 194 -31.68 -49.62 -60.67
CA TYR A 194 -32.16 -48.91 -61.87
C TYR A 194 -31.19 -49.09 -63.05
N SER A 195 -29.90 -48.84 -62.85
CA SER A 195 -28.89 -48.95 -63.91
C SER A 195 -28.77 -50.37 -64.46
N SER A 196 -28.86 -51.37 -63.58
CA SER A 196 -28.85 -52.79 -63.95
C SER A 196 -30.07 -53.14 -64.81
N LEU A 197 -31.28 -52.76 -64.38
CA LEU A 197 -32.50 -53.04 -65.14
C LEU A 197 -32.53 -52.33 -66.49
N CYS A 198 -32.09 -51.06 -66.56
CA CYS A 198 -31.94 -50.34 -67.83
C CYS A 198 -31.05 -51.12 -68.81
N LYS A 199 -29.88 -51.59 -68.38
CA LYS A 199 -28.98 -52.39 -69.23
C LYS A 199 -29.61 -53.69 -69.69
N LYS A 200 -30.35 -54.39 -68.82
CA LYS A 200 -31.06 -55.62 -69.20
C LYS A 200 -32.12 -55.33 -70.28
N LEU A 201 -32.91 -54.26 -70.10
CA LEU A 201 -33.94 -53.85 -71.07
C LEU A 201 -33.32 -53.42 -72.41
N GLU A 202 -32.21 -52.67 -72.38
CA GLU A 202 -31.43 -52.32 -73.58
C GLU A 202 -30.96 -53.56 -74.33
N ASN A 203 -30.49 -54.59 -73.62
CA ASN A 203 -30.05 -55.84 -74.25
C ASN A 203 -31.21 -56.63 -74.88
N VAL A 204 -32.39 -56.65 -74.24
CA VAL A 204 -33.58 -57.32 -74.81
C VAL A 204 -33.99 -56.68 -76.15
N LEU A 205 -33.82 -55.36 -76.31
CA LEU A 205 -34.07 -54.68 -77.59
C LEU A 205 -33.14 -55.12 -78.74
N LEU A 206 -32.04 -55.82 -78.44
CA LEU A 206 -31.11 -56.36 -79.45
C LEU A 206 -31.47 -57.77 -79.91
N GLU A 207 -32.46 -58.42 -79.30
CA GLU A 207 -32.88 -59.76 -79.69
C GLU A 207 -33.51 -59.79 -81.09
N THR A 208 -33.17 -60.81 -81.88
CA THR A 208 -33.59 -60.93 -83.28
C THR A 208 -34.78 -61.87 -83.50
N HIS A 209 -35.19 -62.63 -82.47
CA HIS A 209 -36.31 -63.57 -82.53
C HIS A 209 -37.47 -63.08 -81.66
N ASP A 210 -38.63 -62.87 -82.28
CA ASP A 210 -39.81 -62.30 -81.62
C ASP A 210 -40.27 -63.08 -80.38
N ALA A 211 -40.14 -64.41 -80.42
CA ALA A 211 -40.56 -65.27 -79.32
C ALA A 211 -39.68 -65.10 -78.07
N THR A 212 -38.37 -64.96 -78.22
CA THR A 212 -37.46 -64.74 -77.08
C THR A 212 -37.59 -63.32 -76.55
N PHE A 213 -37.77 -62.35 -77.45
CA PHE A 213 -38.01 -60.95 -77.09
C PHE A 213 -39.22 -60.83 -76.17
N TYR A 214 -40.36 -61.42 -76.58
CA TYR A 214 -41.60 -61.32 -75.83
C TYR A 214 -41.49 -61.98 -74.44
N ASP A 215 -40.86 -63.16 -74.35
CA ASP A 215 -40.69 -63.87 -73.07
C ASP A 215 -39.76 -63.11 -72.10
N ASN A 216 -38.63 -62.58 -72.59
CA ASN A 216 -37.68 -61.85 -71.76
C ASN A 216 -38.20 -60.46 -71.38
N GLN A 217 -38.89 -59.76 -72.30
CA GLN A 217 -39.55 -58.49 -72.01
C GLN A 217 -40.61 -58.66 -70.92
N ALA A 218 -41.49 -59.66 -71.02
CA ALA A 218 -42.53 -59.89 -70.01
C ALA A 218 -41.94 -60.10 -68.61
N LYS A 219 -40.82 -60.83 -68.49
CA LYS A 219 -40.11 -61.03 -67.22
C LYS A 219 -39.53 -59.73 -66.67
N LEU A 220 -38.81 -58.96 -67.49
CA LEU A 220 -38.18 -57.71 -67.02
C LEU A 220 -39.19 -56.61 -66.73
N MET A 221 -40.35 -56.59 -67.40
CA MET A 221 -41.41 -55.65 -67.05
C MET A 221 -41.98 -55.93 -65.66
N THR A 222 -42.04 -57.19 -65.21
CA THR A 222 -42.37 -57.48 -63.81
C THR A 222 -41.32 -56.96 -62.84
N GLU A 223 -40.02 -57.05 -63.16
CA GLU A 223 -38.96 -56.42 -62.34
C GLU A 223 -39.12 -54.89 -62.29
N PHE A 224 -39.50 -54.26 -63.41
CA PHE A 224 -39.76 -52.83 -63.50
C PHE A 224 -40.92 -52.39 -62.61
N ASP A 225 -42.03 -53.13 -62.61
CA ASP A 225 -43.22 -52.80 -61.82
C ASP A 225 -43.00 -52.90 -60.30
N ILE A 226 -42.01 -53.67 -59.86
CA ILE A 226 -41.69 -53.89 -58.44
C ILE A 226 -40.58 -52.94 -57.95
N LEU A 227 -39.87 -52.25 -58.86
CA LEU A 227 -38.75 -51.39 -58.48
C LEU A 227 -39.23 -50.20 -57.64
N GLU A 228 -38.63 -50.00 -56.47
CA GLU A 228 -39.05 -48.94 -55.54
C GLU A 228 -38.91 -47.55 -56.18
N ILE A 229 -39.92 -46.70 -55.94
CA ILE A 229 -39.89 -45.27 -56.25
C ILE A 229 -38.70 -44.65 -55.49
N ILE A 230 -37.99 -43.72 -56.15
CA ILE A 230 -36.86 -42.98 -55.56
C ILE A 230 -37.19 -42.59 -54.11
N PRO A 231 -36.36 -42.99 -53.13
CA PRO A 231 -36.66 -42.74 -51.73
C PRO A 231 -36.81 -41.24 -51.47
N PRO A 232 -37.80 -40.81 -50.67
CA PRO A 232 -38.01 -39.41 -50.35
C PRO A 232 -36.83 -38.87 -49.56
N ILE A 233 -36.47 -37.60 -49.80
CA ILE A 233 -35.36 -36.93 -49.09
C ILE A 233 -35.64 -36.97 -47.58
N GLU A 234 -34.78 -37.64 -46.83
CA GLU A 234 -34.83 -37.64 -45.37
C GLU A 234 -34.40 -36.25 -44.86
N LYS A 235 -35.26 -35.60 -44.06
CA LYS A 235 -34.87 -34.39 -43.33
C LYS A 235 -33.96 -34.77 -42.16
N VAL A 236 -32.79 -34.15 -42.11
CA VAL A 236 -31.91 -34.23 -40.94
C VAL A 236 -32.48 -33.31 -39.87
N VAL A 237 -32.44 -33.74 -38.61
CA VAL A 237 -32.80 -32.89 -37.47
C VAL A 237 -31.79 -31.73 -37.42
N ASP A 238 -32.25 -30.53 -37.07
CA ASP A 238 -31.39 -29.36 -36.88
C ASP A 238 -30.94 -29.25 -35.41
N LEU A 239 -29.67 -28.89 -35.19
CA LEU A 239 -29.17 -28.64 -33.84
C LEU A 239 -29.82 -27.35 -33.35
N LYS A 240 -30.43 -27.37 -32.16
CA LYS A 240 -30.96 -26.15 -31.54
C LYS A 240 -29.82 -25.13 -31.40
N GLU A 241 -30.07 -23.88 -31.77
CA GLU A 241 -29.08 -22.81 -31.61
C GLU A 241 -28.61 -22.71 -30.16
N PHE A 242 -27.32 -22.43 -30.01
CA PHE A 242 -26.73 -22.16 -28.71
C PHE A 242 -27.30 -20.85 -28.14
N SER A 243 -27.76 -20.89 -26.89
CA SER A 243 -28.27 -19.73 -26.17
C SER A 243 -27.35 -19.40 -25.01
N ASP A 244 -26.88 -18.14 -24.98
CA ASP A 244 -26.10 -17.61 -23.86
C ASP A 244 -26.90 -17.67 -22.55
N GLU A 245 -28.22 -17.46 -22.61
CA GLU A 245 -29.12 -17.55 -21.45
C GLU A 245 -29.17 -18.99 -20.93
N ASP A 246 -29.37 -19.98 -21.82
CA ASP A 246 -29.38 -21.40 -21.45
C ASP A 246 -28.02 -21.81 -20.84
N PHE A 247 -26.90 -21.29 -21.37
CA PHE A 247 -25.56 -21.55 -20.82
C PHE A 247 -25.40 -20.98 -19.42
N ILE A 248 -25.77 -19.71 -19.22
CA ILE A 248 -25.67 -19.03 -17.94
C ILE A 248 -26.53 -19.74 -16.89
N ASP A 249 -27.77 -20.12 -17.22
CA ASP A 249 -28.66 -20.84 -16.31
C ASP A 249 -28.07 -22.19 -15.88
N ASN A 250 -27.50 -22.94 -16.82
CA ASN A 250 -26.82 -24.21 -16.50
C ASN A 250 -25.58 -24.02 -15.59
N VAL A 251 -24.84 -22.92 -15.76
CA VAL A 251 -23.73 -22.56 -14.86
C VAL A 251 -24.28 -22.20 -13.48
N VAL A 252 -25.31 -21.36 -13.40
CA VAL A 252 -25.95 -20.95 -12.15
C VAL A 252 -26.50 -22.15 -11.38
N ASP A 253 -27.21 -23.05 -12.06
CA ASP A 253 -27.72 -24.30 -11.47
C ASP A 253 -26.58 -25.19 -10.95
N GLY A 254 -25.51 -25.34 -11.75
CA GLY A 254 -24.32 -26.08 -11.35
C GLY A 254 -23.66 -25.51 -10.08
N ILE A 255 -23.68 -24.18 -9.92
CA ILE A 255 -23.21 -23.50 -8.72
C ILE A 255 -24.16 -23.75 -7.54
N GLN A 256 -25.47 -23.65 -7.73
CA GLN A 256 -26.48 -23.87 -6.69
C GLN A 256 -26.42 -25.31 -6.12
N VAL A 257 -26.17 -26.30 -6.97
CA VAL A 257 -26.08 -27.72 -6.59
C VAL A 257 -24.78 -28.02 -5.82
N GLN A 258 -23.64 -27.42 -6.17
CA GLN A 258 -22.37 -27.68 -5.49
C GLN A 258 -22.17 -26.93 -4.16
N HIS A 259 -22.70 -25.71 -4.04
CA HIS A 259 -22.43 -24.86 -2.87
C HIS A 259 -23.66 -24.58 -1.99
N GLY A 260 -24.81 -25.20 -2.28
CA GLY A 260 -26.01 -25.15 -1.44
C GLY A 260 -26.33 -23.73 -0.97
N ILE A 261 -26.82 -22.87 -1.86
CA ILE A 261 -27.46 -21.52 -1.69
C ILE A 261 -26.98 -20.65 -0.50
N ARG A 262 -27.07 -21.15 0.74
CA ARG A 262 -26.55 -20.54 1.96
C ARG A 262 -25.06 -20.17 1.90
N ALA A 263 -24.17 -21.01 1.33
CA ALA A 263 -22.73 -20.71 1.40
C ALA A 263 -22.37 -19.46 0.59
N MET A 264 -22.92 -19.31 -0.61
CA MET A 264 -22.68 -18.13 -1.45
C MET A 264 -23.41 -16.87 -0.97
N GLN A 265 -24.63 -16.99 -0.44
CA GLN A 265 -25.29 -15.86 0.21
C GLN A 265 -24.51 -15.38 1.43
N THR A 266 -24.06 -16.31 2.28
CA THR A 266 -23.18 -16.01 3.42
C THR A 266 -21.88 -15.36 2.97
N LEU A 267 -21.27 -15.83 1.88
CA LEU A 267 -20.04 -15.23 1.32
C LEU A 267 -20.29 -13.85 0.71
N SER A 268 -21.38 -13.64 -0.01
CA SER A 268 -21.74 -12.32 -0.54
C SER A 268 -22.02 -11.32 0.57
N ASP A 269 -22.67 -11.76 1.65
CA ASP A 269 -22.94 -10.93 2.81
C ASP A 269 -21.66 -10.63 3.59
N GLN A 270 -20.77 -11.62 3.74
CA GLN A 270 -19.43 -11.45 4.32
C GLN A 270 -18.59 -10.46 3.49
N LEU A 271 -18.56 -10.60 2.16
CA LEU A 271 -17.81 -9.70 1.27
C LEU A 271 -18.31 -8.25 1.36
N LYS A 272 -19.63 -8.04 1.40
CA LYS A 272 -20.22 -6.70 1.59
C LYS A 272 -19.89 -6.12 2.95
N GLN A 273 -19.97 -6.93 4.01
CA GLN A 273 -19.64 -6.49 5.36
C GLN A 273 -18.16 -6.15 5.50
N GLU A 274 -17.28 -6.92 4.85
CA GLU A 274 -15.84 -6.69 4.83
C GLU A 274 -15.45 -5.47 3.96
N GLU A 275 -16.16 -5.19 2.87
CA GLU A 275 -15.96 -3.97 2.07
C GLU A 275 -16.32 -2.71 2.86
N ILE A 276 -17.41 -2.77 3.65
CA ILE A 276 -17.78 -1.72 4.60
C ILE A 276 -16.68 -1.54 5.66
N ILE A 277 -16.20 -2.62 6.28
CA ILE A 277 -15.12 -2.57 7.27
C ILE A 277 -13.84 -1.98 6.65
N HIS A 278 -13.50 -2.32 5.41
CA HIS A 278 -12.34 -1.78 4.71
C HIS A 278 -12.47 -0.26 4.49
N GLN A 279 -13.64 0.21 4.04
CA GLN A 279 -13.91 1.63 3.86
C GLN A 279 -13.87 2.40 5.18
N GLU A 280 -14.49 1.88 6.24
CA GLU A 280 -14.48 2.47 7.58
C GLU A 280 -13.06 2.55 8.17
N THR A 281 -12.28 1.48 8.01
CA THR A 281 -10.87 1.44 8.46
C THR A 281 -10.03 2.47 7.72
N LYS A 282 -10.22 2.60 6.41
CA LYS A 282 -9.53 3.60 5.58
C LYS A 282 -9.87 5.03 6.01
N ILE A 283 -11.15 5.31 6.28
CA ILE A 283 -11.61 6.61 6.79
C ILE A 283 -10.99 6.89 8.17
N SER A 284 -10.98 5.91 9.06
CA SER A 284 -10.38 6.05 10.40
C SER A 284 -8.89 6.38 10.33
N LEU A 285 -8.12 5.67 9.50
CA LEU A 285 -6.68 5.91 9.31
C LEU A 285 -6.38 7.30 8.73
N VAL A 286 -7.19 7.77 7.77
CA VAL A 286 -7.05 9.12 7.21
C VAL A 286 -7.33 10.19 8.27
N THR A 287 -8.41 10.01 9.05
CA THR A 287 -8.79 10.94 10.11
C THR A 287 -7.73 11.00 11.21
N GLU A 288 -7.14 9.86 11.57
CA GLU A 288 -6.08 9.78 12.57
C GLU A 288 -4.78 10.41 12.09
N LYS A 289 -4.42 10.22 10.82
CA LYS A 289 -3.31 10.92 10.16
C LYS A 289 -3.49 12.45 10.23
N GLU A 290 -4.66 12.96 9.86
CA GLU A 290 -4.95 14.41 9.89
C GLU A 290 -4.87 15.00 11.31
N LYS A 291 -5.32 14.25 12.32
CA LYS A 291 -5.17 14.63 13.74
C LYS A 291 -3.70 14.71 14.16
N LEU A 292 -2.89 13.72 13.77
CA LEU A 292 -1.46 13.70 14.07
C LEU A 292 -0.73 14.87 13.38
N GLU A 293 -1.00 15.12 12.11
CA GLU A 293 -0.43 16.25 11.35
C GLU A 293 -0.79 17.59 11.99
N SER A 294 -2.04 17.76 12.41
CA SER A 294 -2.49 18.96 13.13
C SER A 294 -1.79 19.14 14.47
N SER A 295 -1.58 18.04 15.21
CA SER A 295 -0.86 18.04 16.49
C SER A 295 0.61 18.41 16.32
N VAL A 296 1.28 17.84 15.31
CA VAL A 296 2.68 18.16 14.94
C VAL A 296 2.81 19.65 14.57
N GLN A 297 1.92 20.15 13.69
CA GLN A 297 1.92 21.55 13.28
C GLN A 297 1.73 22.51 14.47
N SER A 298 0.86 22.14 15.42
CA SER A 298 0.64 22.91 16.65
C SER A 298 1.91 22.98 17.52
N LYS A 299 2.59 21.84 17.71
CA LYS A 299 3.86 21.82 18.47
C LYS A 299 4.98 22.59 17.78
N ASP A 300 5.09 22.51 16.47
CA ASP A 300 6.06 23.30 15.69
C ASP A 300 5.82 24.81 15.82
N ASN A 301 4.55 25.22 15.82
CA ASN A 301 4.18 26.61 16.05
C ASN A 301 4.53 27.07 17.47
N GLN A 302 4.30 26.22 18.49
CA GLN A 302 4.72 26.51 19.86
C GLN A 302 6.25 26.67 19.96
N ILE A 303 7.03 25.79 19.33
CA ILE A 303 8.49 25.87 19.30
C ILE A 303 8.95 27.17 18.62
N LYS A 304 8.39 27.51 17.45
CA LYS A 304 8.72 28.77 16.74
C LYS A 304 8.41 30.00 17.59
N ASN A 305 7.30 29.99 18.32
CA ASN A 305 6.93 31.10 19.20
C ASN A 305 7.89 31.22 20.38
N LEU A 306 8.24 30.11 21.05
CA LEU A 306 9.24 30.10 22.11
C LEU A 306 10.60 30.64 21.62
N SER A 307 11.04 30.21 20.43
CA SER A 307 12.28 30.71 19.81
C SER A 307 12.24 32.22 19.53
N ARG A 308 11.10 32.75 19.05
CA ARG A 308 10.92 34.20 18.82
C ARG A 308 10.95 34.99 20.13
N THR A 309 10.26 34.50 21.17
CA THR A 309 10.26 35.14 22.49
C THR A 309 11.67 35.21 23.05
N LEU A 310 12.41 34.10 22.99
CA LEU A 310 13.80 34.03 23.44
C LEU A 310 14.70 35.01 22.67
N ASN A 311 14.46 35.18 21.36
CA ASN A 311 15.22 36.11 20.53
C ASN A 311 14.89 37.58 20.83
N ASN A 312 13.61 37.88 21.08
CA ASN A 312 13.15 39.21 21.46
C ASN A 312 13.69 39.61 22.84
N GLU A 313 13.72 38.68 23.79
CA GLU A 313 14.36 38.88 25.10
C GLU A 313 15.86 39.15 24.95
N LYS A 314 16.56 38.40 24.09
CA LYS A 314 17.98 38.67 23.77
C LYS A 314 18.18 40.06 23.18
N ILE A 315 17.34 40.51 22.23
CA ILE A 315 17.44 41.83 21.60
C ILE A 315 17.13 42.94 22.62
N SER A 316 16.10 42.75 23.44
CA SER A 316 15.76 43.67 24.53
C SER A 316 16.94 43.83 25.48
N HIS A 317 17.52 42.72 25.93
CA HIS A 317 18.70 42.72 26.80
C HIS A 317 19.91 43.41 26.16
N GLN A 318 20.13 43.26 24.85
CA GLN A 318 21.20 43.97 24.13
C GLN A 318 20.96 45.48 24.06
N LYS A 319 19.72 45.93 23.85
CA LYS A 319 19.37 47.36 23.85
C LYS A 319 19.55 47.97 25.22
N THR A 320 19.05 47.33 26.28
CA THR A 320 19.24 47.81 27.66
C THR A 320 20.72 47.90 28.01
N LYS A 321 21.52 46.92 27.59
CA LYS A 321 22.98 46.94 27.76
C LYS A 321 23.65 48.10 27.01
N ALA A 322 23.22 48.41 25.79
CA ALA A 322 23.74 49.53 25.01
C ALA A 322 23.40 50.88 25.65
N THR A 323 22.18 51.04 26.18
CA THR A 323 21.75 52.24 26.90
C THR A 323 22.60 52.47 28.15
N VAL A 324 22.78 51.43 28.98
CA VAL A 324 23.61 51.51 30.20
C VAL A 324 25.07 51.86 29.86
N ILE A 325 25.63 51.31 28.77
CA ILE A 325 26.99 51.67 28.33
C ILE A 325 27.06 53.14 27.90
N SER A 326 26.05 53.63 27.17
CA SER A 326 26.02 55.03 26.71
C SER A 326 25.86 56.03 27.86
N GLU A 327 25.13 55.66 28.91
CA GLU A 327 24.95 56.48 30.11
C GLU A 327 26.21 56.47 30.98
N GLN A 328 26.88 55.32 31.11
CA GLN A 328 28.18 55.22 31.79
C GLN A 328 29.25 56.07 31.09
N GLN A 329 29.33 56.00 29.76
CA GLN A 329 30.26 56.83 28.98
C GLN A 329 29.99 58.33 29.10
N ARG A 330 28.72 58.73 29.27
CA ARG A 330 28.37 60.13 29.57
C ARG A 330 28.78 60.51 30.98
N PHE A 331 28.59 59.65 31.97
CA PHE A 331 28.97 59.92 33.35
C PHE A 331 30.49 60.05 33.50
N ASP A 332 31.26 59.15 32.88
CA ASP A 332 32.72 59.16 32.90
C ASP A 332 33.33 60.38 32.17
N ALA A 333 32.56 61.08 31.33
CA ALA A 333 32.96 62.33 30.66
C ALA A 333 32.67 63.59 31.50
N TYR A 334 31.94 63.46 32.61
CA TYR A 334 31.58 64.56 33.52
C TYR A 334 32.39 64.55 34.84
N VAL A 335 33.19 63.51 35.09
CA VAL A 335 34.10 63.36 36.25
C VAL A 335 35.53 63.65 35.81
#